data_AF-A0A258H8P5-F1
#
_entry.id   AF-A0A258H8P5-F1
#
_cell.length_a   1.000
_cell.length_b   1.000
_cell.length_c   1.000
_cell.angle_alpha   90.00
_cell.angle_beta   90.00
_cell.angle_gamma   90.00
#
_symmetry.space_group_name_H-M   'P 1'
#
loop_
_entity.id
_entity.type
_entity.pdbx_description
1 polymer ?
#
loop_
_entity_poly.entity_id
_entity_poly.type
_entity_poly.pdbx_seq_one_letter_code
_entity_poly.pdbx_strand_id
1 'polypeptide(L)' 'MTDIIRTFRPERMPKTITTPAGVTYYRTRYIGETTEGARQHGIEPGWTTYEYWIRPGDDSRRLYAINPTQFWLE' A
#
# COMPACT_ATOMS: atom_id res chain seq x y z
N MET A 1 -11.68 8.69 20.64
CA MET A 1 -10.35 8.85 20.04
C MET A 1 -10.59 9.28 18.62
N THR A 2 -10.06 10.43 18.20
CA THR A 2 -10.26 10.92 16.83
C THR A 2 -9.32 10.11 15.95
N ASP A 3 -9.85 9.17 15.18
CA ASP A 3 -9.12 8.48 14.12
C ASP A 3 -8.72 9.50 13.06
N ILE A 4 -7.56 10.12 13.25
CA ILE A 4 -6.94 10.93 12.21
C ILE A 4 -6.39 9.95 11.18
N ILE A 5 -7.23 9.60 10.21
CA ILE A 5 -6.82 8.78 9.08
C ILE A 5 -5.76 9.57 8.31
N ARG A 6 -4.51 9.07 8.32
CA ARG A 6 -3.40 9.67 7.61
C ARG A 6 -3.39 9.14 6.19
N THR A 7 -3.84 9.96 5.24
CA THR A 7 -3.97 9.53 3.84
C THR A 7 -3.06 10.35 2.94
N PHE A 8 -2.22 9.68 2.14
CA PHE A 8 -1.62 10.32 0.98
C PHE A 8 -2.70 10.55 -0.09
N ARG A 9 -2.67 11.71 -0.74
CA ARG A 9 -3.66 12.14 -1.74
C ARG A 9 -4.01 10.99 -2.70
N PRO A 10 -5.22 10.41 -2.61
CA PRO A 10 -5.59 9.20 -3.36
C PRO A 10 -5.43 9.34 -4.88
N GLU A 11 -5.64 10.56 -5.39
CA GLU A 11 -5.48 10.95 -6.79
C GLU A 11 -4.03 10.94 -7.27
N ARG A 12 -3.06 10.96 -6.35
CA ARG A 12 -1.62 10.89 -6.65
C ARG A 12 -1.04 9.48 -6.55
N MET A 13 -1.83 8.50 -6.11
CA MET A 13 -1.38 7.12 -6.07
C MET A 13 -1.37 6.52 -7.49
N PRO A 14 -0.23 5.99 -7.96
CA PRO A 14 -0.10 5.50 -9.32
C PRO A 14 -0.89 4.21 -9.51
N LYS A 15 -1.26 3.92 -10.77
CA LYS A 15 -1.90 2.64 -11.12
C LYS A 15 -0.96 1.45 -10.96
N THR A 16 0.34 1.68 -10.93
CA THR A 16 1.37 0.65 -10.79
C THR A 16 2.51 1.12 -9.90
N ILE A 17 3.13 0.19 -9.18
CA ILE A 17 4.36 0.42 -8.41
C ILE A 17 5.39 -0.62 -8.86
N THR A 18 6.59 -0.15 -9.23
CA THR A 18 7.71 -1.04 -9.55
C THR A 18 8.67 -1.07 -8.37
N THR A 19 8.89 -2.25 -7.83
CA THR A 19 9.81 -2.48 -6.71
C THR A 19 11.27 -2.26 -7.16
N PRO A 20 12.22 -2.01 -6.23
CA PRO A 20 13.65 -1.96 -6.56
C PRO A 20 14.19 -3.22 -7.25
N ALA A 21 13.55 -4.37 -7.03
CA ALA A 21 13.86 -5.63 -7.70
C ALA A 21 13.34 -5.72 -9.15
N GLY A 22 12.72 -4.67 -9.68
CA GLY A 22 12.16 -4.61 -11.04
C GLY A 22 10.77 -5.27 -11.19
N VAL A 23 10.17 -5.76 -10.10
CA VAL A 23 8.84 -6.38 -10.14
C VAL A 23 7.76 -5.30 -10.07
N THR A 24 6.81 -5.32 -11.00
CA THR A 24 5.69 -4.37 -11.07
C THR A 24 4.41 -4.95 -10.48
N TYR A 25 3.73 -4.16 -9.66
CA TYR A 25 2.44 -4.47 -9.06
C TYR A 25 1.38 -3.47 -9.54
N TYR A 26 0.12 -3.90 -9.56
CA TYR A 26 -1.02 -3.19 -10.13
C TYR A 26 -2.04 -2.83 -9.06
N ARG A 27 -2.42 -1.54 -9.01
CA ARG A 27 -3.35 -1.00 -8.01
C ARG A 27 -4.69 -1.70 -8.12
N THR A 28 -5.20 -2.15 -6.98
CA THR A 28 -6.54 -2.71 -6.87
C THR A 28 -7.54 -1.61 -6.46
N ARG A 29 -8.80 -2.01 -6.29
CA ARG A 29 -9.83 -1.16 -5.65
C ARG A 29 -9.79 -1.23 -4.12
N TYR A 30 -8.98 -2.13 -3.54
CA TYR A 30 -8.95 -2.36 -2.10
C TYR A 30 -8.07 -1.32 -1.42
N ILE A 31 -8.64 -0.76 -0.35
CA ILE A 31 -8.04 0.26 0.49
C ILE A 31 -8.26 -0.21 1.93
N GLY A 32 -7.21 -0.11 2.74
CA GLY A 32 -7.26 -0.46 4.15
C GLY A 32 -6.60 0.61 5.01
N GLU A 33 -6.25 0.21 6.22
CA GLU A 33 -5.54 1.02 7.20
C GLU A 33 -4.37 0.24 7.77
N THR A 34 -3.25 0.91 8.05
CA THR A 34 -2.14 0.28 8.77
C THR A 34 -2.52 -0.03 10.21
N THR A 35 -2.26 -1.27 10.61
CA THR A 35 -2.36 -1.71 12.00
C THR A 35 -1.00 -1.60 12.69
N GLU A 36 -0.95 -1.93 13.98
CA GLU A 36 0.30 -2.02 14.77
C GLU A 36 1.39 -2.86 14.10
N GLY A 37 1.03 -3.89 13.33
CA GLY A 37 1.98 -4.70 12.59
C GLY A 37 2.79 -3.92 11.55
N ALA A 38 2.26 -2.82 11.01
CA ALA A 38 2.95 -2.00 10.01
C ALA A 38 4.22 -1.30 10.57
N ARG A 39 4.35 -1.19 11.90
CA ARG A 39 5.54 -0.63 12.55
C ARG A 39 6.81 -1.40 12.22
N GLN A 40 6.72 -2.70 11.91
CA GLN A 40 7.86 -3.49 11.45
C GLN A 40 8.45 -2.99 10.12
N HIS A 41 7.67 -2.21 9.36
CA HIS A 41 8.07 -1.56 8.11
C HIS A 41 8.35 -0.06 8.28
N GLY A 42 8.46 0.44 9.53
CA GLY A 42 8.68 1.85 9.83
C GLY A 42 7.46 2.74 9.52
N ILE A 43 6.26 2.16 9.48
CA ILE A 43 5.02 2.86 9.21
C ILE A 43 4.17 2.85 10.48
N GLU A 44 3.75 4.04 10.93
CA GLU A 44 2.82 4.13 12.07
C GLU A 44 1.45 3.52 11.72
N PRO A 45 0.67 3.04 12.70
CA PRO A 45 -0.73 2.71 12.49
C PRO A 45 -1.55 3.96 12.12
N GLY A 46 -2.73 3.77 11.53
CA GLY A 46 -3.63 4.88 11.18
C GLY A 46 -3.43 5.47 9.79
N TRP A 47 -2.58 4.88 8.95
CA TRP A 47 -2.38 5.34 7.57
C TRP A 47 -3.29 4.59 6.60
N THR A 48 -3.88 5.30 5.65
CA THR A 48 -4.56 4.66 4.52
C THR A 48 -3.56 3.88 3.69
N THR A 49 -3.88 2.61 3.43
CA THR A 49 -3.08 1.70 2.63
C THR A 49 -3.81 1.33 1.36
N TYR A 50 -3.07 1.28 0.26
CA TYR A 50 -3.59 0.87 -1.04
C TYR A 50 -2.99 -0.48 -1.37
N GLU A 51 -3.85 -1.42 -1.74
CA GLU A 51 -3.43 -2.77 -2.10
C GLU A 51 -3.13 -2.86 -3.59
N TYR A 52 -2.02 -3.52 -3.90
CA TYR A 52 -1.56 -3.82 -5.24
C TYR A 52 -1.29 -5.31 -5.38
N TRP A 53 -1.60 -5.85 -6.56
CA TRP A 53 -1.42 -7.27 -6.89
C TRP A 53 -0.35 -7.46 -7.96
N ILE A 54 0.29 -8.63 -7.99
CA ILE A 54 1.34 -8.92 -8.99
C ILE A 54 0.83 -8.84 -10.42
N ARG A 55 -0.44 -9.19 -10.64
CA ARG A 55 -1.18 -8.94 -11.89
C ARG A 55 -2.64 -8.63 -11.57
N PRO A 56 -3.38 -7.96 -12.46
CA PRO A 56 -4.82 -7.79 -12.30
C PRO A 56 -5.51 -9.16 -12.15
N GLY A 57 -6.25 -9.37 -11.06
CA GLY A 57 -6.91 -10.65 -10.77
C GLY A 57 -6.02 -11.72 -10.11
N ASP A 58 -4.75 -11.44 -9.83
CA ASP A 58 -3.79 -12.40 -9.26
C ASP A 58 -3.22 -11.84 -7.95
N ASP A 59 -3.81 -12.26 -6.83
CA ASP A 59 -3.45 -11.82 -5.48
C ASP A 59 -2.38 -12.69 -4.82
N SER A 60 -1.72 -13.56 -5.59
CA SER A 60 -0.67 -14.48 -5.10
C SER A 60 0.55 -13.78 -4.51
N ARG A 61 0.75 -12.51 -4.85
CA ARG A 61 1.70 -11.61 -4.18
C ARG A 61 1.07 -10.23 -4.06
N ARG A 62 1.12 -9.68 -2.86
CA ARG A 62 0.51 -8.39 -2.56
C ARG A 62 1.55 -7.37 -2.15
N LEU A 63 1.26 -6.13 -2.47
CA LEU A 63 2.02 -4.97 -2.06
C LEU A 63 1.05 -3.97 -1.45
N TYR A 64 1.34 -3.54 -0.23
CA TYR A 64 0.58 -2.49 0.43
C TYR A 64 1.40 -1.21 0.43
N ALA A 65 0.80 -0.13 -0.05
CA ALA A 65 1.46 1.16 -0.20
C ALA A 65 0.70 2.25 0.55
N ILE A 66 1.42 3.06 1.34
CA ILE A 66 0.86 4.31 1.88
C ILE A 66 1.17 5.50 0.95
N ASN A 67 2.24 5.39 0.16
CA ASN A 67 2.60 6.32 -0.91
C ASN A 67 3.44 5.57 -1.98
N PRO A 68 3.76 6.17 -3.14
CA PRO A 68 4.44 5.48 -4.25
C PRO A 68 5.84 4.96 -3.92
N THR A 69 6.49 5.50 -2.88
CA THR A 69 7.86 5.18 -2.48
C THR A 69 7.94 4.45 -1.13
N GLN A 70 6.82 4.31 -0.43
CA GLN A 70 6.74 3.70 0.90
C GLN A 70 5.65 2.64 0.88
N PHE A 71 6.11 1.40 0.80
CA PHE A 71 5.29 0.21 0.64
C PHE A 71 6.02 -1.00 1.22
N TRP A 72 5.27 -2.08 1.44
CA TRP A 72 5.82 -3.38 1.84
C TRP A 72 5.10 -4.49 1.07
N LEU A 73 5.77 -5.65 1.02
CA LEU A 73 5.20 -6.87 0.46
C LEU A 73 4.60 -7.69 1.59
N GLU A 74 3.49 -8.36 1.29
CA GLU A 74 2.91 -9.43 2.11
C GLU A 74 3.03 -10.77 1.39
#